data_AF-A0A3S5A0I0-F1
#
_entry.id   AF-A0A3S5A0I0-F1
#
_cell.length_a   1.000
_cell.length_b   1.000
_cell.length_c   1.000
_cell.angle_alpha   90.00
_cell.angle_beta   90.00
_cell.angle_gamma   90.00
#
_symmetry.space_group_name_H-M   'P 1'
#
loop_
_entity.id
_entity.type
_entity.pdbx_description
1 polymer ?
#
loop_
_entity_poly.entity_id
_entity_poly.type
_entity_poly.pdbx_seq_one_letter_code
_entity_poly.pdbx_strand_id
1 'polypeptide(L)' 'MKRVGTKRSNVAEISSDALEARMDMRGRCSAGQRVLASLIIRLALAEVFCLHCGVLALDEPTTNLDRENIESLAYALVE' A
#
# COMPACT_ATOMS: atom_id res chain seq x y z
N MET A 1 7.74 3.56 40.87
CA MET A 1 8.23 2.83 39.69
C MET A 1 7.07 2.08 39.02
N LYS A 2 6.57 2.55 37.88
CA LYS A 2 5.79 1.75 36.92
C LYS A 2 6.27 2.10 35.51
N ARG A 3 6.50 1.07 34.71
CA ARG A 3 7.29 1.07 33.47
C ARG A 3 6.58 1.81 32.32
N VAL A 4 7.42 2.43 31.48
CA VAL A 4 7.15 2.99 30.15
C VAL A 4 6.48 1.97 29.24
N GLY A 5 5.57 2.46 28.39
CA GLY A 5 4.97 1.70 27.29
C GLY A 5 4.42 2.63 26.21
N THR A 6 5.27 3.50 25.66
CA THR A 6 4.90 4.33 24.50
C THR A 6 4.73 3.43 23.28
N LYS A 7 3.49 3.08 22.96
CA LYS A 7 3.16 2.45 21.67
C LYS A 7 3.34 3.49 20.56
N ARG A 8 4.55 3.58 20.00
CA ARG A 8 4.75 4.20 18.69
C ARG A 8 4.31 3.21 17.63
N SER A 9 3.04 3.28 17.24
CA SER A 9 2.53 2.58 16.06
C SER A 9 2.95 3.36 14.82
N ASN A 10 3.95 2.86 14.09
CA ASN A 10 4.36 3.39 12.78
C ASN A 10 3.38 2.91 11.69
N VAL A 11 2.10 3.26 11.80
CA VAL A 11 1.08 2.89 10.79
C VAL A 11 0.91 4.08 9.86
N ALA A 12 1.17 3.88 8.57
CA ALA A 12 0.87 4.87 7.55
C ALA A 12 -0.65 5.01 7.40
N GLU A 13 -1.20 6.21 7.65
CA GLU A 13 -2.59 6.55 7.32
C GLU A 13 -2.66 6.83 5.81
N ILE A 14 -3.47 6.06 5.09
CA ILE A 14 -3.73 6.28 3.67
C ILE A 14 -5.05 7.04 3.57
N SER A 15 -5.01 8.30 3.13
CA SER A 15 -6.22 9.09 2.85
C SER A 15 -6.49 9.09 1.34
N SER A 16 -7.56 8.41 0.92
CA SER A 16 -8.16 8.64 -0.39
C SER A 16 -9.13 9.82 -0.26
N ASP A 17 -8.78 10.97 -0.84
CA ASP A 17 -9.63 12.17 -0.83
C ASP A 17 -10.79 12.00 -1.84
N ALA A 18 -11.79 11.21 -1.43
CA ALA A 18 -13.17 11.42 -1.80
C ALA A 18 -13.88 11.85 -0.51
N LEU A 19 -14.46 13.04 -0.56
CA LEU A 19 -15.12 13.73 0.55
C LEU A 19 -15.91 12.73 1.44
N GLU A 20 -15.51 12.66 2.72
CA GLU A 20 -16.24 12.08 3.87
C GLU A 20 -15.90 10.68 4.44
N ALA A 21 -14.84 9.98 4.04
CA ALA A 21 -14.46 8.75 4.76
C ALA A 21 -12.95 8.51 4.89
N ARG A 22 -12.29 9.23 5.82
CA ARG A 22 -11.01 8.75 6.38
C ARG A 22 -11.28 7.46 7.13
N MET A 23 -11.03 6.33 6.48
CA MET A 23 -11.25 5.00 7.06
C MET A 23 -9.92 4.40 7.48
N ASP A 24 -9.80 4.02 8.76
CA ASP A 24 -8.66 3.22 9.22
C ASP A 24 -8.67 1.88 8.47
N MET A 25 -7.64 1.63 7.68
CA MET A 25 -7.50 0.38 6.92
C MET A 25 -7.24 -0.83 7.83
N ARG A 26 -6.84 -0.61 9.08
CA ARG A 26 -6.50 -1.68 10.02
C ARG A 26 -7.75 -2.48 10.41
N GLY A 27 -7.82 -3.71 9.93
CA GLY A 27 -8.92 -4.63 10.22
C GLY A 27 -10.24 -4.30 9.53
N ARG A 28 -10.24 -3.33 8.59
CA ARG A 28 -11.44 -2.91 7.84
C ARG A 28 -11.30 -3.05 6.31
N CYS A 29 -10.11 -3.39 5.82
CA CYS A 29 -9.84 -3.58 4.40
C CYS A 29 -9.70 -5.06 4.03
N SER A 30 -10.09 -5.40 2.81
CA SER A 30 -9.89 -6.73 2.23
C SER A 30 -8.40 -7.04 2.04
N ALA A 31 -8.07 -8.32 1.87
CA ALA A 31 -6.70 -8.73 1.60
C ALA A 31 -6.14 -8.06 0.33
N GLY A 32 -6.93 -8.00 -0.74
CA GLY A 32 -6.54 -7.32 -1.99
C GLY A 32 -6.33 -5.81 -1.83
N GLN A 33 -7.18 -5.11 -1.07
CA GLN A 33 -7.00 -3.68 -0.79
C GLN A 33 -5.70 -3.41 -0.03
N ARG A 34 -5.34 -4.25 0.94
CA ARG A 34 -4.07 -4.13 1.68
C ARG A 34 -2.86 -4.36 0.77
N VAL A 35 -2.94 -5.33 -0.14
CA VAL A 35 -1.88 -5.64 -1.11
C VAL A 35 -1.69 -4.47 -2.08
N LEU A 36 -2.77 -3.95 -2.66
CA LEU A 36 -2.71 -2.80 -3.58
C LEU A 36 -2.20 -1.54 -2.90
N ALA A 37 -2.73 -1.20 -1.73
CA ALA A 37 -2.26 -0.06 -0.95
C ALA A 37 -0.77 -0.16 -0.60
N SER A 38 -0.31 -1.35 -0.19
CA SER A 38 1.11 -1.61 0.06
C SER A 38 1.95 -1.43 -1.21
N LEU A 39 1.45 -1.85 -2.37
CA LEU A 39 2.15 -1.74 -3.64
C LEU A 39 2.28 -0.28 -4.09
N ILE A 40 1.20 0.50 -4.01
CA ILE A 40 1.19 1.93 -4.35
C ILE A 40 2.19 2.70 -3.48
N ILE A 41 2.19 2.46 -2.17
CA ILE A 41 3.16 3.11 -1.27
C ILE A 41 4.59 2.72 -1.65
N ARG A 42 4.85 1.45 -1.95
CA ARG A 42 6.20 0.99 -2.34
C ARG A 42 6.66 1.64 -3.65
N LEU A 43 5.77 1.75 -4.63
CA LEU A 43 6.03 2.43 -5.90
C LEU A 43 6.34 3.92 -5.69
N ALA A 44 5.49 4.63 -4.94
CA ALA A 44 5.69 6.06 -4.65
C ALA A 44 6.96 6.33 -3.85
N LEU A 45 7.30 5.46 -2.88
CA LEU A 45 8.56 5.59 -2.14
C LEU A 45 9.77 5.32 -3.03
N ALA A 46 9.70 4.33 -3.93
CA ALA A 46 10.75 4.08 -4.89
C ALA A 46 10.95 5.28 -5.83
N GLU A 47 9.87 5.86 -6.34
CA GLU A 47 9.92 7.06 -7.19
C GLU A 47 10.56 8.26 -6.48
N VAL A 48 10.16 8.53 -5.24
CA VAL A 48 10.64 9.70 -4.47
C VAL A 48 12.08 9.53 -3.98
N PHE A 49 12.47 8.34 -3.52
CA PHE A 49 13.76 8.11 -2.85
C PHE A 49 14.81 7.44 -3.74
N CYS A 50 14.42 6.74 -4.80
CA CYS A 50 15.34 6.01 -5.66
C CYS A 50 15.56 6.73 -7.00
N LEU A 51 15.96 8.00 -6.96
CA LEU A 51 16.27 8.86 -8.12
C LEU A 51 17.20 8.22 -9.19
N HIS A 52 17.87 7.10 -8.89
CA HIS A 52 18.68 6.32 -9.84
C HIS A 52 18.51 4.78 -9.76
N CYS A 53 17.45 4.25 -9.16
CA CYS A 53 17.18 2.80 -9.18
C CYS A 53 15.87 2.51 -9.93
N GLY A 54 15.98 2.23 -11.23
CA GLY A 54 14.85 1.87 -12.09
C GLY A 54 14.46 0.39 -12.01
N VAL A 55 14.77 -0.30 -10.91
CA VAL A 55 14.50 -1.74 -10.76
C VAL A 55 13.60 -1.96 -9.55
N LEU A 56 12.43 -2.52 -9.82
CA LEU A 56 11.46 -2.92 -8.81
C LEU A 56 11.17 -4.42 -8.97
N ALA A 57 11.44 -5.19 -7.92
CA ALA A 57 11.07 -6.60 -7.86
C ALA A 57 9.70 -6.74 -7.18
N LEU A 58 8.76 -7.39 -7.87
CA LEU A 58 7.43 -7.71 -7.37
C LEU A 58 7.30 -9.22 -7.25
N ASP A 59 7.42 -9.75 -6.04
CA ASP A 59 7.20 -11.17 -5.76
C ASP A 59 5.71 -11.40 -5.47
N GLU A 60 5.07 -12.25 -6.27
CA GLU A 60 3.64 -12.61 -6.18
C GLU A 60 2.65 -11.41 -6.07
N PRO A 61 2.70 -10.41 -6.97
CA PRO A 61 1.94 -9.16 -6.85
C PRO A 61 0.42 -9.32 -6.99
N THR A 62 -0.06 -10.46 -7.48
CA THR A 62 -1.48 -10.75 -7.71
C THR A 62 -2.12 -11.53 -6.57
N THR A 63 -1.37 -11.84 -5.50
CA THR A 63 -1.89 -12.58 -4.35
C THR A 63 -3.09 -11.87 -3.73
N ASN A 64 -4.22 -12.58 -3.59
CA ASN A 64 -5.49 -12.07 -3.07
C ASN A 64 -6.16 -10.97 -3.93
N LEU A 65 -5.79 -10.82 -5.20
CA LEU A 65 -6.52 -9.97 -6.15
C LEU A 65 -7.52 -10.81 -6.95
N ASP A 66 -8.66 -10.21 -7.25
CA ASP A 66 -9.58 -10.73 -8.27
C ASP A 66 -9.08 -10.36 -9.68
N ARG A 67 -9.77 -10.90 -10.70
CA ARG A 67 -9.38 -10.73 -12.10
C ARG A 67 -9.36 -9.24 -12.54
N GLU A 68 -10.34 -8.46 -12.12
CA GLU A 68 -10.45 -7.03 -12.48
C GLU A 68 -9.25 -6.25 -11.93
N ASN A 69 -8.87 -6.52 -10.68
CA ASN A 69 -7.74 -5.84 -10.04
C ASN A 69 -6.39 -6.34 -10.59
N ILE A 70 -6.29 -7.60 -11.03
CA ILE A 70 -5.11 -8.12 -11.74
C ILE A 70 -4.94 -7.41 -13.08
N GLU A 71 -6.01 -7.31 -13.87
CA GLU A 71 -5.99 -6.64 -15.17
C GLU A 71 -5.64 -5.15 -15.03
N SER A 72 -6.24 -4.46 -14.04
CA SER A 72 -5.93 -3.07 -13.71
C SER A 72 -4.47 -2.89 -13.29
N LEU A 73 -3.93 -3.80 -12.48
CA LEU A 73 -2.53 -3.77 -12.06
C LEU A 73 -1.59 -3.99 -13.24
N ALA A 74 -1.91 -4.94 -14.13
CA ALA A 74 -1.11 -5.19 -15.32
C ALA A 74 -1.08 -3.97 -16.26
N TYR A 75 -2.23 -3.32 -16.46
CA TYR A 75 -2.31 -2.09 -17.26
C TYR A 75 -1.45 -0.97 -16.66
N ALA A 76 -1.54 -0.74 -15.35
CA ALA A 76 -0.79 0.30 -14.65
C ALA A 76 0.74 0.07 -14.60
N LEU A 77 1.22 -1.17 -14.79
CA LEU A 77 2.66 -1.49 -14.82
C LEU A 77 3.26 -1.49 -16.23
N VAL A 78 2.43 -1.46 -17.28
CA VAL A 78 2.88 -1.47 -18.68
C VAL A 78 2.99 -0.05 -19.26
N GLU A 79 2.23 0.91 -18.74
CA GLU A 79 2.43 2.36 -18.99
C GLU A 79 3.64 2.91 -18.22
#